data_AF-A0AA38UB51-F1
#
_entry.id   AF-A0AA38UB51-F1
#
_cell.length_a   1.000
_cell.length_b   1.000
_cell.length_c   1.000
_cell.angle_alpha   90.00
_cell.angle_beta   90.00
_cell.angle_gamma   90.00
#
_symmetry.space_group_name_H-M   'P 1'
#
loop_
_entity.id
_entity.type
_entity.pdbx_description
1 polymer ?
#
loop_
_entity_poly.entity_id
_entity_poly.type
_entity_poly.pdbx_seq_one_letter_code
_entity_poly.pdbx_strand_id
1 'polypeptide(L)'
;MNHNSQHADDDETATSEETMEESTTSTSPGGWGPSDFRGWGVAPMNERGRETHISRSTALRNLRADFVHANLTFTGNHQRDTALDSLDTKLWASVQSYRSSDEARKGSSPFPTFTGPQVLQRLEEVNALIASRTLEHQSLKNDILEVSNTLSELRAREKQASTEIKALRNAQRELEDLKEIAHARLS
;
A
#
# COMPACT_ATOMS: atom_id res chain seq x y z
N MET A 1 72.54 8.04 -32.71
CA MET A 1 71.49 7.07 -32.33
C MET A 1 70.24 7.52 -33.08
N ASN A 2 69.97 7.11 -34.34
CA ASN A 2 69.44 5.81 -34.82
C ASN A 2 68.45 5.19 -33.81
N HIS A 3 67.17 4.91 -34.08
CA HIS A 3 66.41 4.50 -35.28
C HIS A 3 65.05 5.26 -35.32
N ASN A 4 64.43 5.64 -36.44
CA ASN A 4 63.95 4.93 -37.65
C ASN A 4 62.70 4.06 -37.45
N SER A 5 61.66 4.37 -38.27
CA SER A 5 60.66 3.45 -38.87
C SER A 5 59.56 2.87 -37.96
N GLN A 6 58.32 2.59 -38.40
CA GLN A 6 57.56 2.72 -39.66
C GLN A 6 56.18 2.07 -39.40
N HIS A 7 55.16 2.40 -40.22
CA HIS A 7 54.06 1.52 -40.68
C HIS A 7 53.12 0.84 -39.66
N ALA A 8 51.88 0.48 -39.96
CA ALA A 8 51.05 0.40 -41.17
C ALA A 8 49.58 0.27 -40.65
N ASP A 9 48.60 0.87 -41.33
CA ASP A 9 47.59 0.23 -42.21
C ASP A 9 46.61 -0.68 -41.42
N ASP A 10 45.34 -0.28 -41.35
CA ASP A 10 44.22 -0.80 -42.15
C ASP A 10 43.56 -2.02 -41.50
N ASP A 11 42.28 -1.91 -41.14
CA ASP A 11 41.31 -2.90 -41.63
C ASP A 11 39.86 -2.40 -41.44
N GLU A 12 39.17 -2.31 -42.57
CA GLU A 12 37.72 -2.27 -42.66
C GLU A 12 37.18 -3.66 -42.33
N THR A 13 36.04 -3.77 -41.66
CA THR A 13 35.05 -4.79 -42.04
C THR A 13 33.66 -4.38 -41.56
N ALA A 14 32.81 -4.15 -42.55
CA ALA A 14 31.36 -4.21 -42.46
C ALA A 14 30.88 -5.66 -42.35
N THR A 15 29.56 -5.84 -42.24
CA THR A 15 28.74 -7.08 -42.17
C THR A 15 28.61 -7.67 -40.76
N SER A 16 27.43 -8.02 -40.23
CA SER A 16 26.26 -8.61 -40.91
C SER A 16 24.95 -8.31 -40.17
N GLU A 17 23.87 -8.27 -40.95
CA GLU A 17 22.51 -8.57 -40.52
C GLU A 17 22.44 -9.94 -39.84
N GLU A 18 21.76 -10.04 -38.70
CA GLU A 18 21.32 -11.31 -38.15
C GLU A 18 19.88 -11.17 -37.67
N THR A 19 18.96 -11.49 -38.57
CA THR A 19 17.62 -11.97 -38.26
C THR A 19 17.72 -13.34 -37.60
N MET A 20 17.30 -13.44 -36.34
CA MET A 20 16.96 -14.71 -35.70
C MET A 20 15.50 -14.68 -35.24
N GLU A 21 14.65 -15.35 -36.03
CA GLU A 21 13.54 -16.12 -35.49
C GLU A 21 14.13 -17.37 -34.84
N GLU A 22 13.83 -17.68 -33.58
CA GLU A 22 13.27 -18.98 -33.20
C GLU A 22 12.79 -19.03 -31.74
N SER A 23 11.65 -19.70 -31.60
CA SER A 23 10.93 -20.07 -30.39
C SER A 23 11.78 -20.77 -29.34
N THR A 24 11.53 -20.51 -28.05
CA THR A 24 11.46 -21.59 -27.04
C THR A 24 10.54 -21.23 -25.87
N THR A 25 9.52 -22.06 -25.69
CA THR A 25 8.82 -22.28 -24.42
C THR A 25 9.79 -22.78 -23.36
N SER A 26 9.92 -22.04 -22.26
CA SER A 26 10.65 -22.48 -21.06
C SER A 26 9.74 -22.41 -19.85
N THR A 27 9.22 -23.58 -19.50
CA THR A 27 8.60 -23.90 -18.21
C THR A 27 9.65 -23.74 -17.12
N SER A 28 9.50 -22.74 -16.24
CA SER A 28 10.26 -22.65 -14.99
C SER A 28 9.49 -23.33 -13.84
N PRO A 29 10.00 -24.42 -13.26
CA PRO A 29 9.45 -25.03 -12.05
C PRO A 29 10.02 -24.31 -10.83
N GLY A 30 9.28 -23.31 -10.33
CA GLY A 30 9.60 -22.62 -9.09
C GLY A 30 9.26 -23.48 -7.87
N GLY A 31 10.22 -24.29 -7.44
CA GLY A 31 10.19 -24.97 -6.15
C GLY A 31 10.29 -23.97 -4.99
N TRP A 32 9.31 -24.04 -4.09
CA TRP A 32 9.43 -23.55 -2.72
C TRP A 32 9.21 -24.73 -1.79
N GLY A 33 10.29 -25.15 -1.14
CA GLY A 33 10.26 -26.15 -0.09
C GLY A 33 9.54 -25.66 1.17
N PRO A 34 9.26 -26.58 2.10
CA PRO A 34 8.33 -26.38 3.20
C PRO A 34 8.95 -25.49 4.29
N SER A 35 8.32 -24.35 4.53
CA SER A 35 8.56 -23.56 5.74
C SER A 35 7.58 -24.03 6.81
N ASP A 36 8.05 -24.91 7.68
CA ASP A 36 7.39 -25.27 8.93
C ASP A 36 7.22 -24.02 9.81
N PHE A 37 6.14 -23.27 9.58
CA PHE A 37 5.63 -22.28 10.53
C PHE A 37 4.34 -22.82 11.14
N ARG A 38 4.47 -23.52 12.27
CA ARG A 38 3.35 -23.79 13.18
C ARG A 38 2.92 -22.47 13.84
N GLY A 39 2.18 -21.66 13.10
CA GLY A 39 1.45 -20.50 13.58
C GLY A 39 -0.01 -20.86 13.79
N TRP A 40 -0.45 -20.82 15.04
CA TRP A 40 -1.82 -20.89 15.55
C TRP A 40 -2.96 -20.84 14.52
N GLY A 41 -3.55 -22.00 14.24
CA GLY A 41 -4.95 -22.23 13.90
C GLY A 41 -5.67 -21.15 13.11
N VAL A 42 -5.39 -21.03 11.81
CA VAL A 42 -6.34 -20.46 10.85
C VAL A 42 -7.48 -21.47 10.71
N ALA A 43 -8.61 -21.19 11.35
CA ALA A 43 -9.86 -21.92 11.08
C ALA A 43 -10.20 -21.79 9.58
N PRO A 44 -10.72 -22.84 8.94
CA PRO A 44 -11.05 -22.80 7.53
C PRO A 44 -12.09 -21.69 7.26
N MET A 45 -11.70 -20.70 6.45
CA MET A 45 -12.62 -19.75 5.83
C MET A 45 -13.56 -20.54 4.93
N ASN A 46 -14.74 -20.88 5.45
CA ASN A 46 -15.88 -21.19 4.60
C ASN A 46 -16.38 -19.88 4.01
N GLU A 47 -16.06 -19.67 2.74
CA GLU A 47 -16.74 -18.77 1.83
C GLU A 47 -18.23 -19.13 1.79
N ARG A 48 -19.01 -18.46 2.64
CA ARG A 48 -20.43 -18.26 2.42
C ARG A 48 -20.80 -16.91 3.03
N GLY A 49 -20.92 -15.93 2.14
CA GLY A 49 -21.44 -14.59 2.43
C GLY A 49 -22.83 -14.66 3.06
N ARG A 50 -22.85 -14.78 4.38
CA ARG A 50 -23.88 -14.21 5.23
C ARG A 50 -23.13 -13.39 6.24
N GLU A 51 -23.04 -12.09 6.00
CA GLU A 51 -23.14 -11.15 7.11
C GLU A 51 -24.40 -11.56 7.86
N THR A 52 -24.21 -12.31 8.95
CA THR A 52 -25.24 -12.49 9.96
C THR A 52 -25.37 -11.12 10.59
N HIS A 53 -26.12 -10.26 9.92
CA HIS A 53 -26.63 -9.02 10.46
C HIS A 53 -27.63 -9.44 11.54
N ILE A 54 -27.11 -9.88 12.68
CA ILE A 54 -27.88 -10.05 13.90
C ILE A 54 -28.52 -8.69 14.08
N SER A 55 -29.83 -8.61 13.82
CA SER A 55 -30.55 -7.35 13.93
C SER A 55 -30.18 -6.74 15.28
N ARG A 56 -29.74 -5.49 15.27
CA ARG A 56 -29.29 -4.76 16.46
C ARG A 56 -30.30 -4.95 17.61
N SER A 57 -31.60 -5.06 17.28
CA SER A 57 -32.68 -5.36 18.22
C SER A 57 -32.58 -6.72 18.93
N THR A 58 -32.17 -7.79 18.25
CA THR A 58 -32.02 -9.15 18.82
C THR A 58 -30.79 -9.22 19.72
N ALA A 59 -29.66 -8.64 19.31
CA ALA A 59 -28.46 -8.53 20.14
C ALA A 59 -28.74 -7.73 21.44
N LEU A 60 -29.46 -6.60 21.32
CA LEU A 60 -29.81 -5.75 22.46
C LEU A 60 -30.80 -6.41 23.44
N ARG A 61 -31.69 -7.28 22.97
CA ARG A 61 -32.62 -8.01 23.85
C ARG A 61 -31.89 -9.05 24.71
N ASN A 62 -30.93 -9.75 24.13
CA ASN A 62 -30.13 -10.76 24.83
C ASN A 62 -29.14 -10.11 25.82
N LEU A 63 -28.53 -8.98 25.42
CA LEU A 63 -27.69 -8.14 26.29
C LEU A 63 -28.39 -7.75 27.60
N ARG A 64 -29.67 -7.36 27.55
CA ARG A 64 -30.41 -6.98 28.78
C ARG A 64 -30.55 -8.14 29.77
N ALA A 65 -30.71 -9.36 29.28
CA ALA A 65 -30.79 -10.53 30.15
C ALA A 65 -29.42 -10.83 30.79
N ASP A 66 -28.34 -10.79 30.02
CA ASP A 66 -26.99 -11.08 30.52
C ASP A 66 -26.52 -10.03 31.56
N PHE A 67 -26.86 -8.75 31.36
CA PHE A 67 -26.55 -7.69 32.33
C PHE A 67 -27.28 -7.90 33.66
N VAL A 68 -28.55 -8.32 33.63
CA VAL A 68 -29.32 -8.64 34.84
C VAL A 68 -28.71 -9.85 35.55
N HIS A 69 -28.31 -10.90 34.82
CA HIS A 69 -27.67 -12.08 35.42
C HIS A 69 -26.27 -11.79 35.99
N ALA A 70 -25.51 -10.89 35.36
CA ALA A 70 -24.21 -10.44 35.85
C ALA A 70 -24.31 -9.41 36.99
N ASN A 71 -25.54 -9.04 37.40
CA ASN A 71 -25.81 -7.98 38.37
C ASN A 71 -25.11 -6.66 38.00
N LEU A 72 -25.04 -6.36 36.70
CA LEU A 72 -24.45 -5.15 36.16
C LEU A 72 -25.56 -4.15 35.82
N THR A 73 -25.49 -2.98 36.43
CA THR A 73 -26.27 -1.82 36.02
C THR A 73 -25.50 -1.00 34.98
N PHE A 74 -26.15 -0.01 34.36
CA PHE A 74 -25.48 0.96 33.49
C PHE A 74 -24.28 1.65 34.19
N THR A 75 -24.34 1.81 35.52
CA THR A 75 -23.28 2.40 36.35
C THR A 75 -22.22 1.38 36.79
N GLY A 76 -22.42 0.09 36.51
CA GLY A 76 -21.51 -1.00 36.86
C GLY A 76 -21.69 -1.56 38.27
N ASN A 77 -21.00 -2.66 38.51
CA ASN A 77 -20.83 -3.31 39.81
C ASN A 77 -19.36 -3.16 40.24
N HIS A 78 -19.10 -2.98 41.54
CA HIS A 78 -17.75 -2.91 42.11
C HIS A 78 -16.96 -4.22 41.95
N GLN A 79 -17.64 -5.33 41.64
CA GLN A 79 -17.02 -6.63 41.34
C GLN A 79 -16.75 -6.85 39.84
N ARG A 80 -16.86 -5.82 38.99
CA ARG A 80 -16.59 -5.98 37.55
C ARG A 80 -15.12 -6.30 37.27
N ASP A 81 -14.88 -7.07 36.21
CA ASP A 81 -13.55 -7.35 35.70
C ASP A 81 -12.88 -6.07 35.17
N THR A 82 -11.96 -5.50 35.96
CA THR A 82 -11.19 -4.30 35.61
C THR A 82 -9.94 -4.61 34.80
N ALA A 83 -9.57 -5.88 34.63
CA ALA A 83 -8.38 -6.25 33.86
C ALA A 83 -8.49 -5.85 32.39
N LEU A 84 -9.72 -5.71 31.88
CA LEU A 84 -9.98 -5.26 30.52
C LEU A 84 -9.80 -3.75 30.33
N ASP A 85 -9.78 -2.96 31.41
CA ASP A 85 -9.76 -1.49 31.30
C ASP A 85 -8.46 -0.95 30.69
N SER A 86 -7.37 -1.72 30.78
CA SER A 86 -6.07 -1.38 30.20
C SER A 86 -5.96 -1.70 28.70
N LEU A 87 -6.94 -2.45 28.14
CA LEU A 87 -6.94 -2.78 26.72
C LEU A 87 -7.18 -1.53 25.88
N ASP A 88 -6.62 -1.51 24.67
CA ASP A 88 -6.98 -0.50 23.68
C ASP A 88 -8.47 -0.60 23.32
N THR A 89 -9.02 0.50 22.81
CA THR A 89 -10.46 0.65 22.61
C THR A 89 -11.03 -0.39 21.63
N LYS A 90 -10.25 -0.78 20.62
CA LYS A 90 -10.69 -1.75 19.62
C LYS A 90 -10.72 -3.16 20.20
N LEU A 91 -9.67 -3.57 20.88
CA LEU A 91 -9.58 -4.88 21.52
C LEU A 91 -10.61 -5.01 22.64
N TRP A 92 -10.75 -3.97 23.47
CA TRP A 92 -11.78 -3.89 24.50
C TRP A 92 -13.18 -4.09 23.92
N ALA A 93 -13.53 -3.36 22.86
CA ALA A 93 -14.85 -3.47 22.23
C ALA A 93 -15.09 -4.87 21.63
N SER A 94 -14.07 -5.47 21.02
CA SER A 94 -14.14 -6.83 20.46
C SER A 94 -14.41 -7.88 21.55
N VAL A 95 -13.66 -7.82 22.66
CA VAL A 95 -13.84 -8.74 23.80
C VAL A 95 -15.23 -8.58 24.42
N GLN A 96 -15.67 -7.34 24.67
CA GLN A 96 -16.99 -7.09 25.24
C GLN A 96 -18.12 -7.53 24.30
N SER A 97 -17.95 -7.34 22.98
CA SER A 97 -18.90 -7.82 21.97
C SER A 97 -18.95 -9.35 21.91
N TYR A 98 -17.80 -10.03 21.97
CA TYR A 98 -17.75 -11.49 22.02
C TYR A 98 -18.42 -12.03 23.28
N ARG A 99 -18.09 -11.47 24.46
CA ARG A 99 -18.72 -11.86 25.74
C ARG A 99 -20.24 -11.65 25.74
N SER A 100 -20.73 -10.72 24.92
CA SER A 100 -22.16 -10.45 24.72
C SER A 100 -22.85 -11.36 23.69
N SER A 101 -22.12 -12.29 23.07
CA SER A 101 -22.64 -13.20 22.05
C SER A 101 -23.26 -14.46 22.64
N ASP A 102 -24.18 -15.09 21.89
CA ASP A 102 -24.76 -16.37 22.29
C ASP A 102 -23.72 -17.51 22.33
N GLU A 103 -22.64 -17.40 21.54
CA GLU A 103 -21.54 -18.35 21.54
C GLU A 103 -20.78 -18.34 22.87
N ALA A 104 -20.42 -17.15 23.36
CA ALA A 104 -19.80 -16.97 24.67
C ALA A 104 -20.69 -17.55 25.79
N ARG A 105 -22.02 -17.35 25.70
CA ARG A 105 -22.98 -17.91 26.67
C ARG A 105 -22.97 -19.44 26.68
N LYS A 106 -22.96 -20.07 25.51
CA LYS A 106 -22.91 -21.54 25.38
C LYS A 106 -21.56 -22.12 25.83
N GLY A 107 -20.49 -21.38 25.58
CA GLY A 107 -19.12 -21.76 25.93
C GLY A 107 -18.72 -21.49 27.39
N SER A 108 -19.64 -21.08 28.26
CA SER A 108 -19.35 -20.69 29.65
C SER A 108 -18.27 -19.59 29.77
N SER A 109 -18.20 -18.71 28.78
CA SER A 109 -17.29 -17.55 28.84
C SER A 109 -17.74 -16.54 29.90
N PRO A 110 -16.82 -15.70 30.42
CA PRO A 110 -17.19 -14.64 31.36
C PRO A 110 -18.21 -13.67 30.74
N PHE A 111 -19.13 -13.17 31.57
CA PHE A 111 -20.11 -12.16 31.17
C PHE A 111 -19.43 -10.83 30.76
N PRO A 112 -20.07 -10.02 29.90
CA PRO A 112 -19.59 -8.68 29.58
C PRO A 112 -19.58 -7.82 30.86
N THR A 113 -18.60 -6.94 31.00
CA THR A 113 -18.37 -6.14 32.23
C THR A 113 -18.29 -4.64 32.00
N PHE A 114 -18.64 -4.19 30.78
CA PHE A 114 -18.59 -2.77 30.43
C PHE A 114 -19.66 -1.95 31.15
N THR A 115 -19.33 -0.69 31.43
CA THR A 115 -20.27 0.31 31.96
C THR A 115 -20.65 1.33 30.90
N GLY A 116 -21.77 2.01 31.09
CA GLY A 116 -22.20 3.11 30.23
C GLY A 116 -21.15 4.20 30.06
N PRO A 117 -20.58 4.75 31.16
CA PRO A 117 -19.50 5.73 31.09
C PRO A 117 -18.28 5.24 30.31
N GLN A 118 -17.87 3.98 30.46
CA GLN A 118 -16.75 3.43 29.69
C GLN A 118 -17.07 3.39 28.19
N VAL A 119 -18.28 2.98 27.80
CA VAL A 119 -18.68 2.98 26.38
C VAL A 119 -18.66 4.41 25.83
N LEU A 120 -19.18 5.38 26.58
CA LEU A 120 -19.18 6.79 26.17
C LEU A 120 -17.76 7.35 26.00
N GLN A 121 -16.89 7.15 27.00
CA GLN A 121 -15.49 7.57 26.95
C GLN A 121 -14.77 6.96 25.73
N ARG A 122 -14.90 5.65 25.55
CA ARG A 122 -14.27 4.92 24.44
C ARG A 122 -14.82 5.37 23.08
N LEU A 123 -16.11 5.72 23.00
CA LEU A 123 -16.70 6.32 21.79
C LEU A 123 -16.13 7.71 21.51
N GLU A 124 -15.93 8.54 22.54
CA GLU A 124 -15.29 9.85 22.40
C GLU A 124 -13.85 9.72 21.90
N GLU A 125 -13.07 8.81 22.46
CA GLU A 125 -11.71 8.49 22.01
C GLU A 125 -11.67 8.08 20.53
N VAL A 126 -12.59 7.20 20.11
CA VAL A 126 -12.69 6.76 18.71
C VAL A 126 -13.09 7.91 17.80
N ASN A 127 -14.06 8.75 18.19
CA ASN A 127 -14.48 9.90 17.41
C ASN A 127 -13.35 10.92 17.24
N ALA A 128 -12.60 11.19 18.31
CA ALA A 128 -11.43 12.06 18.26
C ALA A 128 -10.34 11.51 17.33
N LEU A 129 -10.07 10.19 17.40
CA LEU A 129 -9.12 9.54 16.51
C LEU A 129 -9.58 9.59 15.05
N ILE A 130 -10.86 9.32 14.77
CA ILE A 130 -11.43 9.44 13.42
C ILE A 130 -11.24 10.86 12.90
N ALA A 131 -11.62 11.88 13.68
CA ALA A 131 -11.48 13.27 13.29
C ALA A 131 -10.01 13.62 12.97
N SER A 132 -9.07 13.22 13.83
CA SER A 132 -7.65 13.43 13.62
C SER A 132 -7.14 12.76 12.34
N ARG A 133 -7.52 11.49 12.10
CA ARG A 133 -7.09 10.74 10.91
C ARG A 133 -7.73 11.26 9.63
N THR A 134 -8.95 11.76 9.70
CA THR A 134 -9.62 12.43 8.56
C THR A 134 -8.87 13.70 8.16
N LEU A 135 -8.46 14.52 9.13
CA LEU A 135 -7.67 15.74 8.85
C LEU A 135 -6.30 15.40 8.25
N GLU A 136 -5.59 14.43 8.83
CA GLU A 136 -4.31 13.95 8.30
C GLU A 136 -4.45 13.42 6.86
N HIS A 137 -5.48 12.60 6.60
CA HIS A 137 -5.75 12.08 5.27
C HIS A 137 -6.02 13.20 4.26
N GLN A 138 -6.78 14.23 4.66
CA GLN A 138 -7.05 15.39 3.82
C GLN A 138 -5.77 16.19 3.53
N SER A 139 -4.89 16.37 4.52
CA SER A 139 -3.59 17.02 4.34
C SER A 139 -2.75 16.25 3.32
N LEU A 140 -2.56 14.95 3.52
CA LEU A 140 -1.78 14.11 2.62
C LEU A 140 -2.34 14.11 1.19
N LYS A 141 -3.67 14.17 1.03
CA LYS A 141 -4.30 14.27 -0.28
C LYS A 141 -3.93 15.59 -0.99
N ASN A 142 -3.85 16.70 -0.26
CA ASN A 142 -3.43 17.98 -0.82
C ASN A 142 -1.95 17.95 -1.20
N ASP A 143 -1.10 17.38 -0.35
CA ASP A 143 0.35 17.25 -0.61
C ASP A 143 0.59 16.40 -1.88
N ILE A 144 -0.14 15.29 -2.04
CA ILE A 144 -0.08 14.45 -3.25
C ILE A 144 -0.46 15.26 -4.50
N LEU A 145 -1.51 16.10 -4.40
CA LEU A 145 -1.95 16.93 -5.52
C LEU A 145 -0.88 17.96 -5.91
N GLU A 146 -0.24 18.60 -4.93
CA GLU A 146 0.83 19.57 -5.16
C GLU A 146 2.06 18.93 -5.84
N VAL A 147 2.50 17.78 -5.33
CA VAL A 147 3.62 17.03 -5.93
C VAL A 147 3.27 16.58 -7.36
N SER A 148 2.03 16.12 -7.59
CA SER A 148 1.56 15.74 -8.92
C SER A 148 1.60 16.91 -9.91
N ASN A 149 1.16 18.11 -9.48
CA ASN A 149 1.19 19.30 -10.32
C ASN A 149 2.64 19.67 -10.65
N THR A 150 3.52 19.72 -9.66
CA THR A 150 4.95 20.00 -9.84
C THR A 150 5.60 19.02 -10.81
N LEU A 151 5.30 17.72 -10.68
CA LEU A 151 5.81 16.69 -11.58
C LEU A 151 5.32 16.89 -13.02
N SER A 152 4.06 17.30 -13.20
CA SER A 152 3.51 17.58 -14.54
C SER A 152 4.22 18.75 -15.22
N GLU A 153 4.53 19.81 -14.48
CA GLU A 153 5.26 20.98 -14.98
C GLU A 153 6.71 20.64 -15.34
N LEU A 154 7.38 19.82 -14.52
CA LEU A 154 8.75 19.37 -14.81
C LEU A 154 8.79 18.50 -16.07
N ARG A 155 7.82 17.60 -16.27
CA ARG A 155 7.70 16.80 -17.51
C ARG A 155 7.43 17.68 -18.74
N ALA A 156 6.61 18.72 -18.61
CA ALA A 156 6.39 19.66 -19.70
C ALA A 156 7.68 20.39 -20.10
N ARG A 157 8.46 20.84 -19.10
CA ARG A 157 9.76 21.48 -19.30
C ARG A 157 10.79 20.54 -19.92
N GLU A 158 10.87 19.30 -19.44
CA GLU A 158 11.74 18.27 -20.00
C GLU A 158 11.43 18.03 -21.48
N LYS A 159 10.15 17.87 -21.81
CA LYS A 159 9.70 17.69 -23.19
C LYS A 159 10.09 18.88 -24.06
N GLN A 160 9.90 20.10 -23.58
CA GLN A 160 10.30 21.32 -24.30
C GLN A 160 11.81 21.35 -24.54
N ALA A 161 12.61 21.14 -23.49
CA ALA A 161 14.07 21.11 -23.61
C ALA A 161 14.55 20.02 -24.60
N SER A 162 13.93 18.84 -24.58
CA SER A 162 14.22 17.76 -25.52
C SER A 162 13.93 18.16 -26.97
N THR A 163 12.81 18.83 -27.22
CA THR A 163 12.49 19.35 -28.57
C THR A 163 13.47 20.42 -29.04
N GLU A 164 13.91 21.30 -28.14
CA GLU A 164 14.88 22.36 -28.44
C GLU A 164 16.26 21.77 -28.75
N ILE A 165 16.74 20.82 -27.94
CA ILE A 165 18.01 20.10 -28.19
C ILE A 165 17.97 19.43 -29.56
N LYS A 166 16.86 18.79 -29.94
CA LYS A 166 16.70 18.17 -31.26
C LYS A 166 16.78 19.21 -32.38
N ALA A 167 16.12 20.35 -32.23
CA ALA A 167 16.18 21.44 -33.20
C ALA A 167 17.60 22.00 -33.35
N LEU A 168 18.31 22.23 -32.24
CA LEU A 168 19.69 22.72 -32.25
C LEU A 168 20.65 21.72 -32.91
N ARG A 169 20.50 20.41 -32.64
CA ARG A 169 21.30 19.38 -33.33
C ARG A 169 21.04 19.32 -34.83
N ASN A 170 19.80 19.59 -35.27
CA ASN A 170 19.50 19.69 -36.69
C ASN A 170 20.18 20.92 -37.32
N ALA A 171 20.01 22.09 -36.72
CA ALA A 171 20.65 23.32 -37.19
C ALA A 171 22.18 23.21 -37.22
N GLN A 172 22.79 22.55 -36.22
CA GLN A 172 24.22 22.28 -36.21
C GLN A 172 24.66 21.47 -37.44
N ARG A 173 23.93 20.41 -37.79
CA ARG A 173 24.24 19.61 -38.99
C ARG A 173 24.13 20.43 -40.26
N GLU A 174 23.05 21.19 -40.42
CA GLU A 174 22.86 22.08 -41.58
C GLU A 174 23.98 23.11 -41.72
N LEU A 175 24.48 23.66 -40.60
CA LEU A 175 25.59 24.61 -40.60
C LEU A 175 26.93 23.96 -40.98
N GLU A 176 27.20 22.74 -40.53
CA GLU A 176 28.41 22.00 -40.96
C GLU A 176 28.35 21.69 -42.46
N ASP A 177 27.20 21.27 -43.00
CA ASP A 177 27.02 21.05 -44.44
C ASP A 177 27.29 22.34 -45.24
N LEU A 178 26.73 23.47 -44.80
CA LEU A 178 26.95 24.77 -45.44
C LEU A 178 28.43 25.20 -45.41
N LYS A 179 29.13 24.92 -44.31
CA LYS A 179 30.56 25.19 -44.17
C LYS A 179 31.38 24.35 -45.15
N GLU A 180 31.08 23.07 -45.32
CA GLU A 180 31.74 22.21 -46.31
C GLU A 180 31.52 22.73 -47.73
N ILE A 181 30.29 23.11 -48.09
CA ILE A 181 29.97 23.71 -49.40
C ILE A 181 30.75 25.00 -49.63
N ALA A 182 30.82 25.89 -48.63
CA ALA A 182 31.56 27.14 -48.74
C ALA A 182 33.05 26.92 -48.99
N HIS A 183 33.67 25.95 -48.29
CA HIS A 183 35.07 25.58 -48.52
C HIS A 183 35.31 25.06 -49.94
N ALA A 184 34.46 24.19 -50.45
CA ALA A 184 34.58 23.63 -51.81
C ALA A 184 34.42 24.67 -52.93
N ARG A 185 33.82 25.84 -52.64
CA ARG A 185 33.66 26.93 -53.61
C ARG A 185 34.81 27.94 -53.62
N LEU A 186 35.61 27.96 -52.55
CA LEU A 186 36.74 28.87 -52.39
C LEU A 186 38.09 28.24 -52.79
N SER A 187 38.14 26.92 -52.91
CA SER A 187 39.25 26.13 -53.46
C SER A 187 39.21 26.09 -54.98
#